data_AF-A0A536VLN2-F1
#
_entry.id   AF-A0A536VLN2-F1
#
_cell.length_a   1.000
_cell.length_b   1.000
_cell.length_c   1.000
_cell.angle_alpha   90.00
_cell.angle_beta   90.00
_cell.angle_gamma   90.00
#
_symmetry.space_group_name_H-M   'P 1'
#
loop_
_entity.id
_entity.type
_entity.pdbx_description
1 polymer ?
#
loop_
_entity_poly.entity_id
_entity_poly.type
_entity_poly.pdbx_seq_one_letter_code
_entity_poly.pdbx_strand_id
1 'polypeptide(L)'
;DGGDPKRKVQAGSGTHRNYYDGGDYAYLDTAPDDSFVNMESPIRWHGNGIMVVDVSDPANPKQVAMWWVPGQRTGEEAQYKAWREYGDKVSFTSLHGPMYAPKKVEDGGKLGYSAYGSFGMLIHDLSDIRNPRLVGRFTPDTKYTRGTVIAFHTIDVARLDRGFVITNPETLSPDCNETYVPSWIVDVRDPAAPRAISRLPVPTPPREAPYKTFCDKRGRFGPHNPPHIKAPGKPDPNFTCYAHFNAGLQCYDIRDPKKPRIVAYFIPPQGGELDKWNSYNRTVDSVFIEWDRKIIWIGTDTGLYALEAPALGKPITVPMPVKEWSLPGLNAGHP
;
A
#
# COMPACT_ATOMS: atom_id res chain seq x y z
N ASP A 1 11.27 -20.45 -10.49
CA ASP A 1 12.50 -19.84 -11.04
C ASP A 1 12.49 -19.67 -12.58
N GLY A 2 11.35 -19.82 -13.26
CA GLY A 2 11.30 -19.73 -14.73
C GLY A 2 11.70 -21.02 -15.46
N GLY A 3 11.86 -22.15 -14.75
CA GLY A 3 11.98 -23.48 -15.35
C GLY A 3 13.36 -23.84 -15.91
N ASP A 4 14.42 -23.10 -15.56
CA ASP A 4 15.80 -23.44 -15.90
C ASP A 4 16.44 -24.33 -14.81
N PRO A 5 16.57 -25.65 -15.04
CA PRO A 5 17.04 -26.59 -14.03
C PRO A 5 18.52 -26.42 -13.64
N LYS A 6 19.27 -25.53 -14.32
CA LYS A 6 20.69 -25.25 -13.99
C LYS A 6 20.83 -24.18 -12.91
N ARG A 7 19.76 -23.44 -12.61
CA ARG A 7 19.80 -22.41 -11.55
C ARG A 7 19.78 -23.10 -10.19
N LYS A 8 20.49 -22.52 -9.22
CA LYS A 8 20.33 -22.93 -7.82
C LYS A 8 18.86 -22.74 -7.46
N VAL A 9 18.27 -23.75 -6.81
CA VAL A 9 16.91 -23.67 -6.28
C VAL A 9 16.79 -22.39 -5.45
N GLN A 10 15.85 -21.53 -5.84
CA GLN A 10 15.59 -20.29 -5.14
C GLN A 10 14.87 -20.61 -3.82
N ALA A 11 15.40 -20.12 -2.72
CA ALA A 11 14.73 -20.12 -1.42
C ALA A 11 13.95 -18.82 -1.22
N GLY A 12 12.92 -18.87 -0.36
CA GLY A 12 12.09 -17.72 -0.03
C GLY A 12 11.17 -17.28 -1.17
N SER A 13 10.64 -16.05 -1.09
CA SER A 13 9.68 -15.51 -2.07
C SER A 13 10.26 -14.50 -3.05
N GLY A 14 11.55 -14.16 -2.93
CA GLY A 14 12.08 -12.93 -3.52
C GLY A 14 11.46 -11.69 -2.87
N THR A 15 11.49 -10.55 -3.54
CA THR A 15 10.89 -9.31 -3.03
C THR A 15 9.62 -8.96 -3.81
N HIS A 16 8.59 -8.48 -3.12
CA HIS A 16 7.34 -8.06 -3.77
C HIS A 16 7.27 -6.54 -4.00
N ARG A 17 7.18 -5.73 -2.94
CA ARG A 17 7.17 -4.27 -2.99
C ARG A 17 8.20 -3.69 -2.02
N ASN A 18 8.92 -2.66 -2.45
CA ASN A 18 10.09 -2.14 -1.72
C ASN A 18 10.01 -0.62 -1.56
N TYR A 19 10.54 -0.10 -0.44
CA TYR A 19 10.68 1.33 -0.18
C TYR A 19 12.16 1.69 -0.06
N TYR A 20 12.53 2.81 -0.68
CA TYR A 20 13.88 3.36 -0.66
C TYR A 20 13.80 4.85 -0.89
N ASP A 21 14.20 5.67 0.07
CA ASP A 21 14.07 7.14 0.03
C ASP A 21 15.35 7.86 -0.42
N GLY A 22 16.34 7.11 -0.92
CA GLY A 22 17.64 7.65 -1.28
C GLY A 22 18.59 7.81 -0.09
N GLY A 23 18.31 7.17 1.05
CA GLY A 23 19.26 7.03 2.16
C GLY A 23 20.20 5.82 2.01
N ASP A 24 20.72 5.35 3.13
CA ASP A 24 21.55 4.15 3.25
C ASP A 24 20.69 2.89 3.37
N TYR A 25 19.39 2.98 3.73
CA TYR A 25 18.55 1.80 3.96
C TYR A 25 17.40 1.64 2.97
N ALA A 26 17.22 0.42 2.47
CA ALA A 26 16.04 -0.04 1.75
C ALA A 26 15.20 -1.00 2.61
N TYR A 27 13.88 -0.95 2.46
CA TYR A 27 12.91 -1.69 3.25
C TYR A 27 12.07 -2.57 2.34
N LEU A 28 12.23 -3.88 2.46
CA LEU A 28 11.73 -4.86 1.50
C LEU A 28 10.60 -5.71 2.09
N ASP A 29 9.61 -6.00 1.26
CA ASP A 29 8.57 -7.01 1.51
C ASP A 29 9.03 -8.36 0.98
N THR A 30 9.50 -9.25 1.86
CA THR A 30 10.15 -10.49 1.45
C THR A 30 10.10 -11.61 2.50
N ALA A 31 10.12 -12.85 2.03
CA ALA A 31 10.59 -13.99 2.79
C ALA A 31 12.02 -14.34 2.32
N PRO A 32 13.06 -14.21 3.16
CA PRO A 32 14.45 -14.46 2.76
C PRO A 32 14.77 -15.93 2.52
N ASP A 33 14.02 -16.85 3.13
CA ASP A 33 14.27 -18.28 3.10
C ASP A 33 12.96 -19.07 3.24
N ASP A 34 13.07 -20.40 3.13
CA ASP A 34 11.94 -21.33 3.17
C ASP A 34 11.43 -21.61 4.59
N SER A 35 11.87 -20.87 5.62
CA SER A 35 11.29 -20.98 6.96
C SER A 35 9.99 -20.20 7.10
N PHE A 36 9.68 -19.25 6.21
CA PHE A 36 8.50 -18.37 6.28
C PHE A 36 7.24 -19.02 5.71
N VAL A 37 6.85 -20.17 6.28
CA VAL A 37 5.83 -21.06 5.69
C VAL A 37 4.41 -20.86 6.25
N ASN A 38 4.27 -20.19 7.39
CA ASN A 38 2.97 -20.09 8.06
C ASN A 38 2.21 -18.86 7.59
N MET A 39 1.13 -19.10 6.85
CA MET A 39 0.18 -18.09 6.35
C MET A 39 -1.17 -18.79 6.17
N GLU A 40 -2.27 -18.09 6.46
CA GLU A 40 -3.62 -18.65 6.34
C GLU A 40 -4.07 -18.67 4.88
N SER A 41 -3.82 -17.58 4.16
CA SER A 41 -4.19 -17.45 2.75
C SER A 41 -3.29 -18.30 1.84
N PRO A 42 -3.87 -19.05 0.88
CA PRO A 42 -3.11 -19.86 -0.08
C PRO A 42 -2.53 -19.05 -1.25
N ILE A 43 -2.68 -17.71 -1.24
CA ILE A 43 -2.29 -16.85 -2.37
C ILE A 43 -0.77 -16.83 -2.58
N ARG A 44 0.00 -17.00 -1.51
CA ARG A 44 1.46 -17.10 -1.54
C ARG A 44 1.91 -18.35 -0.82
N TRP A 45 3.03 -18.89 -1.28
CA TRP A 45 3.67 -20.03 -0.61
C TRP A 45 4.41 -19.61 0.66
N HIS A 46 4.99 -18.40 0.68
CA HIS A 46 5.69 -17.86 1.84
C HIS A 46 4.98 -16.61 2.38
N GLY A 47 4.95 -16.47 3.70
CA GLY A 47 4.47 -15.29 4.40
C GLY A 47 5.61 -14.29 4.56
N ASN A 48 5.56 -13.17 3.86
CA ASN A 48 6.63 -12.19 3.88
C ASN A 48 6.73 -11.43 5.22
N GLY A 49 7.93 -10.95 5.53
CA GLY A 49 8.19 -9.97 6.55
C GLY A 49 8.99 -8.76 6.06
N ILE A 50 9.42 -7.93 7.01
CA ILE A 50 10.16 -6.69 6.74
C ILE A 50 11.65 -7.00 6.78
N MET A 51 12.31 -6.95 5.63
CA MET A 51 13.77 -6.95 5.58
C MET A 51 14.29 -5.52 5.48
N VAL A 52 15.31 -5.18 6.26
CA VAL A 52 16.06 -3.94 6.10
C VAL A 52 17.42 -4.28 5.49
N VAL A 53 17.77 -3.59 4.42
CA VAL A 53 19.01 -3.75 3.68
C VAL A 53 19.77 -2.43 3.69
N ASP A 54 21.01 -2.46 4.13
CA ASP A 54 21.99 -1.39 3.93
C ASP A 54 22.44 -1.41 2.46
N VAL A 55 22.20 -0.31 1.77
CA VAL A 55 22.48 -0.02 0.38
C VAL A 55 23.35 1.23 0.22
N SER A 56 24.06 1.64 1.28
CA SER A 56 25.08 2.71 1.21
C SER A 56 26.20 2.42 0.20
N ASP A 57 26.47 1.13 -0.04
CA ASP A 57 27.18 0.64 -1.21
C ASP A 57 26.20 -0.19 -2.07
N PRO A 58 25.59 0.40 -3.12
CA PRO A 58 24.64 -0.31 -3.99
C PRO A 58 25.27 -1.50 -4.72
N ALA A 59 26.60 -1.54 -4.87
CA ALA A 59 27.29 -2.69 -5.47
C ALA A 59 27.45 -3.86 -4.49
N ASN A 60 27.27 -3.61 -3.19
CA ASN A 60 27.42 -4.60 -2.12
C ASN A 60 26.36 -4.44 -1.03
N PRO A 61 25.06 -4.63 -1.35
CA PRO A 61 23.97 -4.49 -0.39
C PRO A 61 24.04 -5.55 0.71
N LYS A 62 23.72 -5.17 1.94
CA LYS A 62 23.80 -6.05 3.13
C LYS A 62 22.49 -6.06 3.89
N GLN A 63 21.92 -7.24 4.12
CA GLN A 63 20.81 -7.37 5.06
C GLN A 63 21.29 -7.01 6.47
N VAL A 64 20.60 -6.08 7.13
CA VAL A 64 20.92 -5.62 8.50
C VAL A 64 19.84 -5.95 9.52
N ALA A 65 18.60 -6.18 9.07
CA ALA A 65 17.52 -6.63 9.93
C ALA A 65 16.50 -7.49 9.18
N MET A 66 15.78 -8.33 9.94
CA MET A 66 14.59 -9.03 9.49
C MET A 66 13.57 -9.02 10.63
N TRP A 67 12.37 -8.53 10.35
CA TRP A 67 11.26 -8.52 11.31
C TRP A 67 10.05 -9.25 10.75
N TRP A 68 9.36 -10.03 11.61
CA TRP A 68 8.15 -10.75 11.26
C TRP A 68 7.20 -10.83 12.46
N VAL A 69 5.92 -11.10 12.18
CA VAL A 69 4.94 -11.42 13.21
C VAL A 69 5.24 -12.82 13.76
N PRO A 70 5.43 -12.99 15.08
CA PRO A 70 5.67 -14.31 15.66
C PRO A 70 4.60 -15.32 15.25
N GLY A 71 5.04 -16.48 14.75
CA GLY A 71 4.18 -17.52 14.18
C GLY A 71 4.37 -17.69 12.67
N GLN A 72 4.99 -16.73 11.97
CA GLN A 72 5.18 -16.80 10.52
C GLN A 72 6.21 -17.86 10.09
N ARG A 73 7.08 -18.31 11.00
CA ARG A 73 8.18 -19.22 10.67
C ARG A 73 8.00 -20.64 11.18
N THR A 74 8.66 -21.60 10.53
CA THR A 74 8.83 -22.97 11.01
C THR A 74 9.43 -22.98 12.42
N GLY A 75 8.85 -23.76 13.33
CA GLY A 75 9.24 -23.80 14.74
C GLY A 75 8.49 -22.79 15.62
N GLU A 76 7.62 -21.95 15.05
CA GLU A 76 6.76 -20.99 15.77
C GLU A 76 5.28 -21.44 15.80
N GLU A 77 4.99 -22.74 15.71
CA GLU A 77 3.63 -23.27 15.53
C GLU A 77 2.69 -22.92 16.70
N ALA A 78 3.23 -22.72 17.90
CA ALA A 78 2.44 -22.29 19.05
C ALA A 78 1.92 -20.86 18.87
N GLN A 79 2.77 -19.95 18.37
CA GLN A 79 2.42 -18.58 18.05
C GLN A 79 1.48 -18.52 16.85
N TYR A 80 1.70 -19.35 15.84
CA TYR A 80 0.80 -19.49 14.69
C TYR A 80 -0.63 -19.84 15.13
N LYS A 81 -0.78 -20.87 15.99
CA LYS A 81 -2.07 -21.29 16.55
C LYS A 81 -2.74 -20.24 17.44
N ALA A 82 -1.99 -19.25 17.92
CA ALA A 82 -2.50 -18.17 18.75
C ALA A 82 -3.04 -16.98 17.93
N TRP A 83 -2.84 -16.97 16.61
CA TRP A 83 -3.39 -15.93 15.75
C TRP A 83 -4.91 -15.97 15.76
N ARG A 84 -5.52 -14.79 15.71
CA ARG A 84 -6.97 -14.64 15.60
C ARG A 84 -7.50 -15.21 14.28
N GLU A 85 -6.67 -15.17 13.25
CA GLU A 85 -6.94 -15.69 11.91
C GLU A 85 -6.78 -17.22 11.81
N TYR A 86 -6.21 -17.87 12.83
CA TYR A 86 -5.80 -19.27 12.75
C TYR A 86 -6.91 -20.21 12.29
N GLY A 87 -6.62 -21.00 11.26
CA GLY A 87 -7.50 -22.04 10.72
C GLY A 87 -8.59 -21.56 9.78
N ASP A 88 -8.65 -20.26 9.44
CA ASP A 88 -9.64 -19.74 8.51
C ASP A 88 -9.30 -19.99 7.03
N LYS A 89 -8.03 -20.30 6.73
CA LYS A 89 -7.50 -20.67 5.41
C LYS A 89 -7.70 -19.62 4.30
N VAL A 90 -7.98 -18.37 4.65
CA VAL A 90 -8.31 -17.31 3.68
C VAL A 90 -7.64 -15.99 3.99
N SER A 91 -7.41 -15.67 5.26
CA SER A 91 -6.89 -14.37 5.69
C SER A 91 -5.44 -14.16 5.21
N PHE A 92 -5.16 -12.99 4.64
CA PHE A 92 -3.82 -12.65 4.16
C PHE A 92 -2.90 -12.29 5.35
N THR A 93 -2.35 -13.27 6.05
CA THR A 93 -1.46 -13.09 7.22
C THR A 93 0.01 -12.90 6.85
N SER A 94 0.28 -11.94 5.96
CA SER A 94 1.61 -11.62 5.44
C SER A 94 1.77 -10.12 5.22
N LEU A 95 3.01 -9.63 5.21
CA LEU A 95 3.32 -8.32 4.65
C LEU A 95 2.94 -8.28 3.16
N HIS A 96 2.42 -7.15 2.70
CA HIS A 96 2.09 -6.92 1.29
C HIS A 96 2.45 -5.51 0.85
N GLY A 97 3.63 -5.05 1.17
CA GLY A 97 4.03 -3.66 0.97
C GLY A 97 5.28 -3.37 1.77
N PRO A 98 6.05 -2.35 1.41
CA PRO A 98 7.23 -2.04 2.18
C PRO A 98 6.85 -1.40 3.52
N MET A 99 7.82 -1.36 4.43
CA MET A 99 7.76 -0.43 5.55
C MET A 99 8.14 0.97 5.05
N TYR A 100 7.21 1.91 5.14
CA TYR A 100 7.47 3.31 4.84
C TYR A 100 8.17 3.97 6.02
N ALA A 101 9.39 4.45 5.82
CA ALA A 101 10.10 5.31 6.76
C ALA A 101 9.95 6.77 6.29
N PRO A 102 8.98 7.54 6.82
CA PRO A 102 8.65 8.90 6.34
C PRO A 102 9.78 9.91 6.55
N LYS A 103 10.70 9.60 7.45
CA LYS A 103 11.96 10.31 7.65
C LYS A 103 13.07 9.27 7.70
N LYS A 104 14.13 9.50 6.91
CA LYS A 104 15.38 8.74 6.92
C LYS A 104 15.87 8.54 8.35
N VAL A 105 16.35 7.35 8.67
CA VAL A 105 16.92 7.03 10.00
C VAL A 105 18.20 7.85 10.24
N GLU A 106 18.94 8.05 9.16
CA GLU A 106 20.14 8.87 9.00
C GLU A 106 19.88 10.33 9.40
N ASP A 107 18.68 10.84 9.11
CA ASP A 107 18.25 12.19 9.49
C ASP A 107 17.61 12.23 10.91
N GLY A 108 17.68 11.14 11.67
CA GLY A 108 17.05 10.98 12.98
C GLY A 108 15.57 10.58 12.92
N GLY A 109 15.13 9.97 11.83
CA GLY A 109 13.85 9.26 11.74
C GLY A 109 13.84 8.04 12.66
N LYS A 110 12.68 7.77 13.29
CA LYS A 110 12.54 6.71 14.30
C LYS A 110 11.36 5.79 14.09
N LEU A 111 10.49 6.07 13.12
CA LEU A 111 9.25 5.32 12.95
C LEU A 111 9.13 4.78 11.54
N GLY A 112 8.67 3.54 11.43
CA GLY A 112 8.29 2.90 10.17
C GLY A 112 6.84 2.42 10.22
N TYR A 113 6.13 2.51 9.09
CA TYR A 113 4.72 2.12 8.96
C TYR A 113 4.58 1.04 7.90
N SER A 114 4.00 -0.12 8.24
CA SER A 114 3.85 -1.25 7.33
C SER A 114 2.41 -1.77 7.25
N ALA A 115 2.04 -2.27 6.07
CA ALA A 115 0.73 -2.83 5.77
C ALA A 115 0.81 -4.36 5.74
N TYR A 116 0.28 -4.99 6.79
CA TYR A 116 0.52 -6.40 7.11
C TYR A 116 -0.73 -7.25 6.93
N GLY A 117 -1.44 -7.06 5.80
CA GLY A 117 -2.63 -7.82 5.46
C GLY A 117 -3.65 -7.87 6.59
N SER A 118 -4.11 -9.06 6.95
CA SER A 118 -5.07 -9.28 8.04
C SER A 118 -4.54 -8.92 9.43
N PHE A 119 -3.22 -8.82 9.62
CA PHE A 119 -2.66 -8.34 10.88
C PHE A 119 -2.84 -6.83 11.08
N GLY A 120 -3.09 -6.05 10.03
CA GLY A 120 -3.35 -4.63 10.16
C GLY A 120 -2.20 -3.72 9.75
N MET A 121 -2.29 -2.46 10.13
CA MET A 121 -1.18 -1.53 10.04
C MET A 121 -0.30 -1.68 11.28
N LEU A 122 1.00 -1.87 11.08
CA LEU A 122 1.99 -1.96 12.15
C LEU A 122 2.90 -0.74 12.13
N ILE A 123 3.27 -0.27 13.32
CA ILE A 123 4.20 0.84 13.52
C ILE A 123 5.41 0.31 14.28
N HIS A 124 6.61 0.53 13.74
CA HIS A 124 7.87 0.07 14.30
C HIS A 124 8.73 1.25 14.74
N ASP A 125 9.41 1.10 15.87
CA ASP A 125 10.54 1.92 16.30
C ASP A 125 11.80 1.44 15.58
N LEU A 126 12.46 2.38 14.90
CA LEU A 126 13.66 2.20 14.09
C LEU A 126 14.89 2.90 14.70
N SER A 127 14.82 3.29 15.98
CA SER A 127 15.96 3.93 16.67
C SER A 127 17.20 3.04 16.70
N ASP A 128 17.02 1.71 16.68
CA ASP A 128 18.04 0.73 16.33
C ASP A 128 17.60 0.02 15.04
N ILE A 129 18.16 0.43 13.91
CA ILE A 129 17.78 -0.08 12.59
C ILE A 129 18.06 -1.58 12.42
N ARG A 130 18.97 -2.14 13.22
CA ARG A 130 19.30 -3.57 13.22
C ARG A 130 18.28 -4.40 14.01
N ASN A 131 17.46 -3.74 14.82
CA ASN A 131 16.45 -4.37 15.65
C ASN A 131 15.12 -3.56 15.65
N PRO A 132 14.41 -3.50 14.51
CA PRO A 132 13.10 -2.87 14.45
C PRO A 132 12.15 -3.46 15.49
N ARG A 133 11.51 -2.60 16.29
CA ARG A 133 10.63 -3.04 17.39
C ARG A 133 9.20 -2.58 17.16
N LEU A 134 8.26 -3.50 17.17
CA LEU A 134 6.83 -3.16 17.09
C LEU A 134 6.45 -2.29 18.29
N VAL A 135 5.88 -1.10 18.02
CA VAL A 135 5.39 -0.16 19.05
C VAL A 135 3.89 -0.01 19.04
N GLY A 136 3.24 -0.15 17.88
CA GLY A 136 1.81 0.03 17.76
C GLY A 136 1.21 -0.75 16.61
N ARG A 137 -0.09 -1.00 16.73
CA ARG A 137 -0.86 -1.77 15.76
C ARG A 137 -2.27 -1.20 15.66
N PHE A 138 -2.70 -0.89 14.44
CA PHE A 138 -4.11 -0.63 14.16
C PHE A 138 -4.70 -1.81 13.41
N THR A 139 -5.75 -2.39 13.98
CA THR A 139 -6.53 -3.46 13.37
C THR A 139 -8.01 -3.20 13.67
N PRO A 140 -8.87 -3.02 12.67
CA PRO A 140 -10.31 -2.85 12.87
C PRO A 140 -10.97 -4.17 13.28
N ASP A 141 -12.29 -4.16 13.38
CA ASP A 141 -13.11 -5.36 13.59
C ASP A 141 -12.77 -6.47 12.58
N THR A 142 -12.88 -7.73 13.03
CA THR A 142 -12.48 -8.91 12.26
C THR A 142 -13.19 -9.04 10.93
N LYS A 143 -14.42 -8.51 10.80
CA LYS A 143 -15.12 -8.52 9.52
C LYS A 143 -14.41 -7.72 8.42
N TYR A 144 -13.53 -6.79 8.78
CA TYR A 144 -12.73 -5.99 7.84
C TYR A 144 -11.33 -6.55 7.58
N THR A 145 -10.96 -7.63 8.27
CA THR A 145 -9.64 -8.26 8.14
C THR A 145 -9.71 -9.72 7.71
N ARG A 146 -10.91 -10.31 7.70
CA ARG A 146 -11.16 -11.68 7.30
C ARG A 146 -11.58 -11.77 5.83
N GLY A 147 -11.11 -12.83 5.17
CA GLY A 147 -11.46 -13.16 3.79
C GLY A 147 -10.24 -13.08 2.87
N THR A 148 -10.49 -13.27 1.58
CA THR A 148 -9.43 -13.29 0.55
C THR A 148 -8.77 -11.93 0.32
N VAL A 149 -9.44 -10.85 0.70
CA VAL A 149 -8.98 -9.47 0.55
C VAL A 149 -7.68 -9.21 1.33
N ILE A 150 -6.79 -8.42 0.74
CA ILE A 150 -5.62 -7.93 1.45
C ILE A 150 -6.04 -6.69 2.24
N ALA A 151 -6.47 -6.89 3.48
CA ALA A 151 -7.09 -5.83 4.28
C ALA A 151 -6.18 -4.61 4.50
N PHE A 152 -4.87 -4.82 4.55
CA PHE A 152 -3.86 -3.77 4.60
C PHE A 152 -2.79 -4.09 3.57
N HIS A 153 -2.84 -3.35 2.45
CA HIS A 153 -1.96 -3.47 1.29
C HIS A 153 -0.91 -2.35 1.26
N THR A 154 -1.28 -1.09 1.51
CA THR A 154 -0.32 0.02 1.59
C THR A 154 -0.74 1.04 2.65
N ILE A 155 0.22 1.83 3.15
CA ILE A 155 -0.02 2.94 4.08
C ILE A 155 0.40 4.24 3.40
N ASP A 156 -0.53 5.18 3.26
CA ASP A 156 -0.22 6.55 2.85
C ASP A 156 0.21 7.36 4.08
N VAL A 157 1.49 7.71 4.12
CA VAL A 157 2.13 8.48 5.20
C VAL A 157 2.32 9.97 4.88
N ALA A 158 1.71 10.47 3.80
CA ALA A 158 1.90 11.86 3.34
C ALA A 158 1.23 12.94 4.24
N ARG A 159 0.49 12.53 5.28
CA ARG A 159 -0.31 13.42 6.16
C ARG A 159 0.09 13.33 7.63
N LEU A 160 1.30 12.85 7.91
CA LEU A 160 1.82 12.75 9.28
C LEU A 160 1.94 14.11 9.97
N ASP A 161 2.14 15.21 9.23
CA ASP A 161 2.09 16.58 9.75
C ASP A 161 0.71 16.95 10.32
N ARG A 162 -0.35 16.27 9.88
CA ARG A 162 -1.71 16.36 10.42
C ARG A 162 -2.02 15.32 11.48
N GLY A 163 -1.05 14.45 11.81
CA GLY A 163 -1.18 13.43 12.86
C GLY A 163 -1.94 12.17 12.44
N PHE A 164 -2.17 11.93 11.15
CA PHE A 164 -2.84 10.72 10.68
C PHE A 164 -2.18 10.12 9.44
N VAL A 165 -2.46 8.85 9.21
CA VAL A 165 -2.16 8.12 7.97
C VAL A 165 -3.45 7.59 7.36
N ILE A 166 -3.40 7.19 6.09
CA ILE A 166 -4.53 6.52 5.44
C ILE A 166 -4.11 5.11 5.06
N THR A 167 -4.80 4.11 5.59
CA THR A 167 -4.54 2.71 5.25
C THR A 167 -5.31 2.36 3.98
N ASN A 168 -4.75 1.47 3.18
CA ASN A 168 -5.32 1.10 1.90
C ASN A 168 -5.33 -0.44 1.75
N PRO A 169 -6.49 -1.07 1.48
CA PRO A 169 -6.59 -2.50 1.15
C PRO A 169 -6.32 -2.78 -0.34
N GLU A 170 -6.26 -4.05 -0.73
CA GLU A 170 -6.35 -4.51 -2.12
C GLU A 170 -7.45 -5.56 -2.28
N THR A 171 -8.40 -5.26 -3.15
CA THR A 171 -9.40 -6.21 -3.67
C THR A 171 -8.75 -7.17 -4.67
N LEU A 172 -8.96 -8.47 -4.48
CA LEU A 172 -8.45 -9.55 -5.30
C LEU A 172 -9.51 -10.20 -6.20
N SER A 173 -10.74 -10.29 -5.70
CA SER A 173 -11.83 -10.98 -6.38
C SER A 173 -12.65 -9.99 -7.22
N PRO A 174 -12.94 -10.32 -8.48
CA PRO A 174 -13.88 -9.52 -9.27
C PRO A 174 -15.32 -9.67 -8.74
N ASP A 175 -16.19 -8.79 -9.20
CA ASP A 175 -17.65 -8.90 -9.08
C ASP A 175 -18.14 -8.94 -7.63
N CYS A 176 -17.39 -8.29 -6.73
CA CYS A 176 -17.67 -8.24 -5.30
C CYS A 176 -17.81 -9.60 -4.63
N ASN A 177 -17.09 -10.62 -5.15
CA ASN A 177 -17.05 -11.96 -4.56
C ASN A 177 -16.09 -12.07 -3.37
N GLU A 178 -15.97 -10.99 -2.59
CA GLU A 178 -15.24 -10.93 -1.33
C GLU A 178 -15.71 -9.74 -0.49
N THR A 179 -15.25 -9.66 0.75
CA THR A 179 -15.60 -8.57 1.66
C THR A 179 -15.00 -7.25 1.19
N TYR A 180 -15.84 -6.22 1.04
CA TYR A 180 -15.35 -4.86 0.84
C TYR A 180 -14.65 -4.33 2.09
N VAL A 181 -13.37 -3.98 1.96
CA VAL A 181 -12.59 -3.31 3.01
C VAL A 181 -12.42 -1.84 2.63
N PRO A 182 -12.75 -0.90 3.52
CA PRO A 182 -12.55 0.52 3.27
C PRO A 182 -11.11 0.95 3.58
N SER A 183 -10.68 2.05 2.97
CA SER A 183 -9.49 2.78 3.42
C SER A 183 -9.79 3.54 4.72
N TRP A 184 -8.98 3.35 5.75
CA TRP A 184 -9.19 3.97 7.06
C TRP A 184 -8.31 5.21 7.22
N ILE A 185 -8.88 6.29 7.76
CA ILE A 185 -8.10 7.42 8.27
C ILE A 185 -7.76 7.11 9.73
N VAL A 186 -6.48 6.96 10.05
CA VAL A 186 -6.00 6.48 11.35
C VAL A 186 -5.13 7.55 12.01
N ASP A 187 -5.55 7.99 13.19
CA ASP A 187 -4.76 8.84 14.08
C ASP A 187 -3.52 8.07 14.55
N VAL A 188 -2.35 8.69 14.40
CA VAL A 188 -1.05 8.14 14.80
C VAL A 188 -0.24 9.15 15.63
N ARG A 189 -0.89 10.14 16.25
CA ARG A 189 -0.22 11.11 17.13
C ARG A 189 0.42 10.44 18.34
N ASP A 190 -0.22 9.37 18.82
CA ASP A 190 0.40 8.39 19.72
C ASP A 190 0.67 7.10 18.91
N PRO A 191 1.92 6.87 18.48
CA PRO A 191 2.30 5.68 17.72
C PRO A 191 2.02 4.37 18.44
N ALA A 192 1.93 4.36 19.79
CA ALA A 192 1.66 3.15 20.56
C ALA A 192 0.16 2.82 20.63
N ALA A 193 -0.72 3.80 20.34
CA ALA A 193 -2.16 3.65 20.41
C ALA A 193 -2.89 4.24 19.18
N PRO A 194 -2.62 3.74 17.97
CA PRO A 194 -3.25 4.26 16.75
C PRO A 194 -4.76 3.96 16.74
N ARG A 195 -5.56 4.91 16.26
CA ARG A 195 -7.03 4.85 16.35
C ARG A 195 -7.72 5.30 15.08
N ALA A 196 -8.80 4.60 14.70
CA ALA A 196 -9.63 5.05 13.59
C ALA A 196 -10.25 6.42 13.88
N ILE A 197 -10.09 7.35 12.94
CA ILE A 197 -10.82 8.63 12.90
C ILE A 197 -12.11 8.44 12.08
N SER A 198 -11.97 7.94 10.86
CA SER A 198 -13.07 7.69 9.94
C SER A 198 -12.62 6.75 8.81
N ARG A 199 -13.40 6.67 7.73
CA ARG A 199 -13.11 5.89 6.52
C ARG A 199 -13.27 6.80 5.32
N LEU A 200 -12.48 6.59 4.27
CA LEU A 200 -12.79 7.19 2.98
C LEU A 200 -14.14 6.65 2.47
N PRO A 201 -15.01 7.50 1.90
CA PRO A 201 -16.31 7.07 1.41
C PRO A 201 -16.18 6.12 0.23
N VAL A 202 -17.11 5.17 0.16
CA VAL A 202 -17.19 4.17 -0.90
C VAL A 202 -17.66 4.84 -2.19
N PRO A 203 -16.96 4.65 -3.33
CA PRO A 203 -17.39 5.20 -4.61
C PRO A 203 -18.77 4.67 -5.05
N THR A 204 -19.59 5.56 -5.59
CA THR A 204 -20.85 5.21 -6.24
C THR A 204 -20.77 5.54 -7.73
N PRO A 205 -21.38 4.74 -8.62
CA PRO A 205 -21.45 5.08 -10.03
C PRO A 205 -22.07 6.46 -10.28
N PRO A 206 -21.68 7.14 -11.38
CA PRO A 206 -22.40 8.32 -11.84
C PRO A 206 -23.88 7.99 -12.11
N ARG A 207 -24.76 8.99 -12.02
CA ARG A 207 -26.21 8.80 -12.14
C ARG A 207 -26.62 8.20 -13.48
N GLU A 208 -25.90 8.53 -14.54
CA GLU A 208 -26.09 8.07 -15.91
C GLU A 208 -25.52 6.66 -16.17
N ALA A 209 -24.82 6.05 -15.21
CA ALA A 209 -24.31 4.69 -15.37
C ALA A 209 -25.45 3.70 -15.55
N PRO A 210 -25.30 2.68 -16.43
CA PRO A 210 -26.30 1.63 -16.61
C PRO A 210 -26.34 0.61 -15.46
N TYR A 211 -25.62 0.87 -14.36
CA TYR A 211 -25.49 -0.01 -13.21
C TYR A 211 -25.66 0.79 -11.91
N LYS A 212 -26.16 0.13 -10.86
CA LYS A 212 -26.44 0.75 -9.57
C LYS A 212 -25.21 0.83 -8.68
N THR A 213 -24.33 -0.17 -8.79
CA THR A 213 -23.09 -0.26 -8.01
C THR A 213 -21.93 -0.64 -8.92
N PHE A 214 -20.70 -0.37 -8.47
CA PHE A 214 -19.52 -0.86 -9.19
C PHE A 214 -19.34 -2.38 -9.10
N CYS A 215 -20.07 -3.09 -8.23
CA CYS A 215 -20.14 -4.55 -8.28
C CYS A 215 -20.76 -5.04 -9.59
N ASP A 216 -21.73 -4.30 -10.12
CA ASP A 216 -22.45 -4.68 -11.35
C ASP A 216 -21.68 -4.29 -12.63
N LYS A 217 -20.63 -3.46 -12.51
CA LYS A 217 -19.75 -3.05 -13.62
C LYS A 217 -18.80 -4.16 -14.08
N ARG A 218 -18.65 -5.22 -13.27
CA ARG A 218 -17.64 -6.29 -13.37
C ARG A 218 -16.22 -5.85 -13.03
N GLY A 219 -15.39 -6.81 -12.68
CA GLY A 219 -13.99 -6.59 -12.28
C GLY A 219 -13.86 -6.32 -10.78
N ARG A 220 -12.64 -6.01 -10.32
CA ARG A 220 -12.39 -5.78 -8.89
C ARG A 220 -12.98 -4.43 -8.47
N PHE A 221 -13.81 -4.42 -7.43
CA PHE A 221 -14.33 -3.19 -6.83
C PHE A 221 -13.75 -2.96 -5.43
N GLY A 222 -12.81 -2.03 -5.34
CA GLY A 222 -12.26 -1.54 -4.08
C GLY A 222 -10.97 -0.76 -4.29
N PRO A 223 -10.41 -0.19 -3.20
CA PRO A 223 -9.13 0.52 -3.26
C PRO A 223 -7.99 -0.40 -3.69
N HIS A 224 -6.93 0.19 -4.24
CA HIS A 224 -5.70 -0.55 -4.56
C HIS A 224 -4.42 0.22 -4.23
N ASN A 225 -4.25 1.46 -4.70
CA ASN A 225 -3.03 2.23 -4.42
C ASN A 225 -3.31 3.71 -4.10
N PRO A 226 -2.64 4.29 -3.08
CA PRO A 226 -2.52 5.72 -2.90
C PRO A 226 -1.58 6.33 -3.95
N PRO A 227 -1.48 7.68 -4.02
CA PRO A 227 -0.44 8.35 -4.80
C PRO A 227 0.93 7.89 -4.30
N HIS A 228 1.83 7.59 -5.24
CA HIS A 228 3.19 7.24 -4.85
C HIS A 228 3.85 8.40 -4.08
N ILE A 229 4.44 8.09 -2.92
CA ILE A 229 5.01 9.11 -2.02
C ILE A 229 6.33 9.71 -2.50
N LYS A 230 6.92 9.21 -3.58
CA LYS A 230 8.11 9.80 -4.22
C LYS A 230 7.68 10.56 -5.48
N ALA A 231 7.25 11.80 -5.31
CA ALA A 231 6.70 12.62 -6.38
C ALA A 231 7.19 14.08 -6.30
N PRO A 232 7.19 14.83 -7.41
CA PRO A 232 7.47 16.26 -7.40
C PRO A 232 6.45 17.05 -6.57
N GLY A 233 6.92 18.03 -5.80
CA GLY A 233 6.11 18.95 -5.00
C GLY A 233 5.62 18.39 -3.67
N LYS A 234 5.17 19.30 -2.79
CA LYS A 234 4.60 18.95 -1.50
C LYS A 234 3.18 18.37 -1.65
N PRO A 235 2.90 17.18 -1.08
CA PRO A 235 1.57 16.60 -1.08
C PRO A 235 0.52 17.50 -0.40
N ASP A 236 -0.65 17.71 -1.01
CA ASP A 236 -1.69 18.61 -0.49
C ASP A 236 -2.30 18.10 0.83
N PRO A 237 -2.12 18.74 1.98
CA PRO A 237 -2.57 18.23 3.30
C PRO A 237 -4.07 17.91 3.39
N ASN A 238 -4.88 18.42 2.46
CA ASN A 238 -6.33 18.42 2.46
C ASN A 238 -6.95 17.64 1.30
N PHE A 239 -6.13 17.10 0.39
CA PHE A 239 -6.58 16.39 -0.80
C PHE A 239 -5.71 15.18 -1.11
N THR A 240 -6.32 14.12 -1.66
CA THR A 240 -5.61 12.95 -2.17
C THR A 240 -6.49 12.20 -3.16
N CYS A 241 -5.92 11.31 -3.98
CA CYS A 241 -6.69 10.45 -4.87
C CYS A 241 -6.18 9.02 -4.80
N TYR A 242 -7.08 8.05 -4.93
CA TYR A 242 -6.76 6.63 -4.86
C TYR A 242 -7.20 5.92 -6.13
N ALA A 243 -6.37 4.97 -6.57
CA ALA A 243 -6.78 3.98 -7.55
C ALA A 243 -7.81 3.04 -6.91
N HIS A 244 -8.93 2.84 -7.61
CA HIS A 244 -10.09 2.08 -7.17
C HIS A 244 -10.52 1.04 -8.21
N PHE A 245 -9.56 0.34 -8.84
CA PHE A 245 -9.79 -0.68 -9.87
C PHE A 245 -10.92 -0.28 -10.84
N ASN A 246 -12.04 -1.00 -10.85
CA ASN A 246 -13.14 -0.79 -11.79
C ASN A 246 -13.93 0.52 -11.57
N ALA A 247 -13.81 1.12 -10.39
CA ALA A 247 -14.37 2.43 -10.05
C ALA A 247 -13.42 3.59 -10.38
N GLY A 248 -12.29 3.31 -11.04
CA GLY A 248 -11.43 4.34 -11.62
C GLY A 248 -10.50 5.01 -10.61
N LEU A 249 -10.20 6.28 -10.85
CA LEU A 249 -9.57 7.18 -9.89
C LEU A 249 -10.64 7.85 -9.05
N GLN A 250 -10.45 7.91 -7.74
CA GLN A 250 -11.35 8.58 -6.79
C GLN A 250 -10.57 9.62 -6.00
N CYS A 251 -11.01 10.87 -6.03
CA CYS A 251 -10.33 11.98 -5.37
C CYS A 251 -11.14 12.49 -4.18
N TYR A 252 -10.46 12.70 -3.06
CA TYR A 252 -11.04 12.93 -1.75
C TYR A 252 -10.63 14.29 -1.19
N ASP A 253 -11.60 15.06 -0.73
CA ASP A 253 -11.37 16.15 0.21
C ASP A 253 -11.33 15.58 1.62
N ILE A 254 -10.19 15.80 2.28
CA ILE A 254 -9.86 15.32 3.62
C ILE A 254 -9.57 16.49 4.58
N ARG A 255 -10.03 17.71 4.29
CA ARG A 255 -9.90 18.87 5.20
C ARG A 255 -10.39 18.54 6.60
N ASP A 256 -11.59 17.96 6.70
CA ASP A 256 -12.07 17.33 7.92
C ASP A 256 -11.85 15.82 7.84
N PRO A 257 -10.83 15.26 8.50
CA PRO A 257 -10.57 13.82 8.46
C PRO A 257 -11.68 13.00 9.14
N LYS A 258 -12.64 13.61 9.83
CA LYS A 258 -13.83 12.92 10.36
C LYS A 258 -14.95 12.79 9.32
N LYS A 259 -14.93 13.63 8.27
CA LYS A 259 -15.97 13.72 7.25
C LYS A 259 -15.36 13.84 5.84
N PRO A 260 -14.51 12.89 5.42
CA PRO A 260 -13.98 12.90 4.06
C PRO A 260 -15.10 12.73 3.03
N ARG A 261 -14.92 13.32 1.85
CA ARG A 261 -15.90 13.25 0.74
C ARG A 261 -15.20 13.07 -0.59
N ILE A 262 -15.82 12.33 -1.51
CA ILE A 262 -15.39 12.30 -2.92
C ILE A 262 -15.71 13.67 -3.54
N VAL A 263 -14.74 14.25 -4.24
CA VAL A 263 -14.87 15.58 -4.88
C VAL A 263 -14.59 15.56 -6.37
N ALA A 264 -13.99 14.48 -6.87
CA ALA A 264 -13.81 14.22 -8.29
C ALA A 264 -13.57 12.72 -8.49
N TYR A 265 -13.84 12.23 -9.69
CA TYR A 265 -13.49 10.88 -10.12
C TYR A 265 -13.21 10.87 -11.62
N PHE A 266 -12.49 9.85 -12.07
CA PHE A 266 -12.33 9.53 -13.48
C PHE A 266 -12.40 8.03 -13.66
N ILE A 267 -13.35 7.55 -14.47
CA ILE A 267 -13.57 6.13 -14.75
C ILE A 267 -13.16 5.91 -16.21
N PRO A 268 -11.98 5.32 -16.49
CA PRO A 268 -11.56 5.05 -17.85
C PRO A 268 -12.41 3.93 -18.49
N PRO A 269 -12.35 3.79 -19.82
CA PRO A 269 -12.74 2.54 -20.48
C PRO A 269 -12.05 1.35 -19.81
N GLN A 270 -12.80 0.26 -19.65
CA GLN A 270 -12.29 -0.99 -19.11
C GLN A 270 -11.87 -1.89 -20.27
N GLY A 271 -10.65 -2.42 -20.19
CA GLY A 271 -10.12 -3.38 -21.15
C GLY A 271 -10.61 -4.80 -20.86
N GLY A 272 -10.11 -5.73 -21.69
CA GLY A 272 -10.39 -7.16 -21.55
C GLY A 272 -11.71 -7.62 -22.16
N GLU A 273 -11.94 -8.93 -22.08
CA GLU A 273 -13.12 -9.62 -22.61
C GLU A 273 -13.67 -10.55 -21.53
N LEU A 274 -15.00 -10.61 -21.39
CA LEU A 274 -15.64 -11.35 -20.28
C LEU A 274 -15.42 -12.87 -20.36
N ASP A 275 -15.23 -13.41 -21.56
CA ASP A 275 -14.93 -14.83 -21.82
C ASP A 275 -13.46 -15.18 -21.54
N LYS A 276 -12.57 -14.19 -21.49
CA LYS A 276 -11.15 -14.36 -21.16
C LYS A 276 -10.93 -14.09 -19.68
N TRP A 277 -10.83 -15.18 -18.91
CA TRP A 277 -10.52 -15.13 -17.48
C TRP A 277 -9.36 -14.18 -17.17
N ASN A 278 -9.55 -13.34 -16.15
CA ASN A 278 -8.54 -12.39 -15.64
C ASN A 278 -8.12 -11.26 -16.60
N SER A 279 -8.78 -11.09 -17.76
CA SER A 279 -8.42 -10.02 -18.71
C SER A 279 -9.05 -8.65 -18.40
N TYR A 280 -10.13 -8.61 -17.62
CA TYR A 280 -10.95 -7.41 -17.40
C TYR A 280 -10.94 -6.90 -15.94
N ASN A 281 -10.22 -7.56 -15.03
CA ASN A 281 -10.46 -7.40 -13.60
C ASN A 281 -9.62 -6.30 -12.92
N ARG A 282 -8.60 -5.75 -13.60
CA ARG A 282 -7.67 -4.75 -13.05
C ARG A 282 -7.65 -3.48 -13.90
N THR A 283 -8.67 -2.62 -13.74
CA THR A 283 -8.80 -1.42 -14.59
C THR A 283 -7.83 -0.30 -14.21
N VAL A 284 -7.95 0.33 -13.04
CA VAL A 284 -7.00 1.34 -12.57
C VAL A 284 -6.14 0.77 -11.45
N ASP A 285 -4.84 0.64 -11.70
CA ASP A 285 -3.91 0.00 -10.76
C ASP A 285 -3.12 1.01 -9.93
N SER A 286 -2.74 2.14 -10.51
CA SER A 286 -1.79 3.06 -9.89
C SER A 286 -2.17 4.52 -10.10
N VAL A 287 -1.71 5.36 -9.17
CA VAL A 287 -1.84 6.80 -9.23
C VAL A 287 -0.52 7.44 -8.82
N PHE A 288 -0.15 8.51 -9.53
CA PHE A 288 1.02 9.34 -9.26
C PHE A 288 0.60 10.79 -9.43
N ILE A 289 0.91 11.65 -8.47
CA ILE A 289 0.50 13.06 -8.52
C ILE A 289 1.75 13.93 -8.52
N GLU A 290 1.95 14.69 -9.58
CA GLU A 290 2.92 15.78 -9.59
C GLU A 290 2.28 16.97 -8.88
N TRP A 291 2.58 17.15 -7.59
CA TRP A 291 1.93 18.15 -6.76
C TRP A 291 2.31 19.58 -7.14
N ASP A 292 3.54 19.78 -7.62
CA ASP A 292 4.02 21.08 -8.12
C ASP A 292 3.36 21.50 -9.44
N ARG A 293 3.06 20.52 -10.32
CA ARG A 293 2.40 20.72 -11.61
C ARG A 293 0.88 20.58 -11.55
N LYS A 294 0.35 20.02 -10.47
CA LYS A 294 -1.09 19.76 -10.30
C LYS A 294 -1.64 18.83 -11.38
N ILE A 295 -0.87 17.80 -11.73
CA ILE A 295 -1.23 16.78 -12.71
C ILE A 295 -1.32 15.44 -12.01
N ILE A 296 -2.41 14.72 -12.27
CA ILE A 296 -2.63 13.36 -11.76
C ILE A 296 -2.41 12.39 -12.90
N TRP A 297 -1.46 11.48 -12.74
CA TRP A 297 -1.20 10.37 -13.65
C TRP A 297 -1.84 9.11 -13.09
N ILE A 298 -2.54 8.37 -13.96
CA ILE A 298 -3.06 7.05 -13.60
C ILE A 298 -2.65 6.00 -14.63
N GLY A 299 -2.20 4.86 -14.14
CA GLY A 299 -1.94 3.67 -14.95
C GLY A 299 -3.16 2.76 -14.97
N THR A 300 -3.61 2.41 -16.17
CA THR A 300 -4.79 1.57 -16.39
C THR A 300 -4.49 0.42 -17.34
N ASP A 301 -5.39 -0.56 -17.39
CA ASP A 301 -5.41 -1.63 -18.41
C ASP A 301 -5.49 -1.12 -19.86
N THR A 302 -6.03 0.09 -20.06
CA THR A 302 -6.20 0.74 -21.36
C THR A 302 -5.16 1.81 -21.68
N GLY A 303 -4.24 2.11 -20.76
CA GLY A 303 -3.12 3.01 -21.00
C GLY A 303 -2.79 3.94 -19.83
N LEU A 304 -2.09 5.02 -20.15
CA LEU A 304 -1.69 6.06 -19.19
C LEU A 304 -2.52 7.32 -19.44
N TYR A 305 -3.12 7.87 -18.40
CA TYR A 305 -3.92 9.11 -18.48
C TYR A 305 -3.28 10.20 -17.62
N ALA A 306 -3.22 11.41 -18.17
CA ALA A 306 -2.91 12.63 -17.43
C ALA A 306 -4.21 13.40 -17.18
N LEU A 307 -4.51 13.69 -15.92
CA LEU A 307 -5.78 14.24 -15.46
C LEU A 307 -5.53 15.52 -14.67
N GLU A 308 -6.48 16.46 -14.80
CA GLU A 308 -6.61 17.60 -13.91
C GLU A 308 -7.81 17.39 -12.97
N ALA A 309 -7.77 18.01 -11.80
CA ALA A 309 -8.89 18.03 -10.88
C ALA A 309 -9.07 19.45 -10.31
N PRO A 310 -10.28 20.04 -10.33
CA PRO A 310 -10.49 21.38 -9.79
C PRO A 310 -9.99 21.56 -8.36
N ALA A 311 -10.08 20.51 -7.53
CA ALA A 311 -9.62 20.51 -6.14
C ALA A 311 -8.08 20.52 -6.00
N LEU A 312 -7.34 20.03 -7.00
CA LEU A 312 -5.86 20.11 -7.07
C LEU A 312 -5.40 21.48 -7.62
N GLY A 313 -6.29 22.17 -8.34
CA GLY A 313 -6.07 23.47 -8.95
C GLY A 313 -5.68 23.38 -10.43
N LYS A 314 -5.43 24.54 -11.05
CA LYS A 314 -5.08 24.63 -12.47
C LYS A 314 -3.74 23.94 -12.76
N PRO A 315 -3.64 23.03 -13.75
CA PRO A 315 -2.40 22.35 -14.09
C PRO A 315 -1.36 23.31 -14.69
N ILE A 316 -0.09 22.95 -14.51
CA ILE A 316 1.07 23.60 -15.13
C ILE A 316 1.66 22.61 -16.14
N THR A 317 1.48 22.88 -17.42
CA THR A 317 1.89 21.99 -18.53
C THR A 317 3.14 22.47 -19.27
N VAL A 318 3.68 23.62 -18.90
CA VAL A 318 4.96 24.11 -19.44
C VAL A 318 6.13 23.40 -18.77
N PRO A 319 7.26 23.21 -19.47
CA PRO A 319 8.47 22.67 -18.86
C PRO A 319 8.90 23.51 -17.65
N MET A 320 9.16 22.83 -16.53
CA MET A 320 9.68 23.45 -15.31
C MET A 320 10.58 22.46 -14.56
N PRO A 321 11.61 22.94 -13.82
CA PRO A 321 12.38 22.08 -12.93
C PRO A 321 11.56 21.67 -11.70
N VAL A 322 11.84 20.49 -11.16
CA VAL A 322 11.32 20.08 -9.84
C VAL A 322 12.01 20.93 -8.77
N LYS A 323 11.24 21.71 -8.01
CA LYS A 323 11.76 22.59 -6.95
C LYS A 323 11.96 21.89 -5.62
N GLU A 324 11.08 20.94 -5.33
CA GLU A 324 11.09 20.12 -4.13
C GLU A 324 10.45 18.77 -4.44
N TRP A 325 10.77 17.77 -3.64
CA TRP A 325 10.13 16.45 -3.67
C TRP A 325 9.24 16.27 -2.46
N SER A 326 8.26 15.38 -2.58
CA SER A 326 7.31 15.04 -1.51
C SER A 326 7.95 14.46 -0.25
N LEU A 327 9.15 13.91 -0.36
CA LEU A 327 9.98 13.49 0.75
C LEU A 327 11.25 14.36 0.80
N PRO A 328 11.63 14.90 1.98
CA PRO A 328 12.88 15.64 2.14
C PRO A 328 14.09 14.82 1.69
N GLY A 329 15.00 15.44 0.94
CA GLY A 329 16.26 14.80 0.50
C GLY A 329 16.09 13.65 -0.51
N LEU A 330 14.87 13.38 -1.00
CA LEU A 330 14.64 12.43 -2.07
C LEU A 330 15.31 12.90 -3.36
N ASN A 331 15.96 11.99 -4.09
CA ASN A 331 16.68 12.26 -5.34
C ASN A 331 17.79 13.31 -5.22
N ALA A 332 18.29 13.61 -4.01
CA ALA A 332 19.46 14.46 -3.82
C ALA A 332 20.77 13.81 -4.33
N GLY A 333 20.70 12.54 -4.74
CA GLY A 333 21.86 11.70 -5.01
C GLY A 333 22.35 11.02 -3.73
N HIS A 334 22.93 9.84 -3.88
CA HIS A 334 23.80 9.30 -2.84
C HIS A 334 25.08 10.15 -2.87
N PRO A 335 25.56 10.69 -1.72
CA PRO A 335 26.81 11.45 -1.69
C PRO A 335 28.01 10.64 -2.18
#